data_AF-A0A0H3ZY03-F1
#
_entry.id   AF-A0A0H3ZY03-F1
#
_cell.length_a   1.000
_cell.length_b   1.000
_cell.length_c   1.000
_cell.angle_alpha   90.00
_cell.angle_beta   90.00
_cell.angle_gamma   90.00
#
_symmetry.space_group_name_H-M   'P 1'
#
loop_
_entity.id
_entity.type
_entity.pdbx_description
1 polymer ?
#
loop_
_entity_poly.entity_id
_entity_poly.type
_entity_poly.pdbx_seq_one_letter_code
_entity_poly.pdbx_strand_id
1 'polypeptide(L)'
;MDQLQPLELNNHAADTLEAFIGQFNDMIKDSDRMAETINHLNAKLEDYHHHKNRAEGYANQIVDMEKEIGDLQEELEELKGILLTAEKVAHAKMKLEKDNQALTRELEMSRNRAKELQRQLNEVKGGDNPKKLREQIKRLKDKGKEKDAKNSRLEREAKQYRHEIQDLKVKQNQAIEKIKHLKLEKQNMDFTGLFHKDDHHLILWPQVITSQNADTGETHQSRALLHMHQSGTARLISYDMDNNAIVTHKAPAGGVRIPKDVQQFAEDWLFNVNVTQDGNVTPRDLAQTDLNSKAA
;
A
#
# COMPACT_ATOMS: atom_id res chain seq x y z
N MET A 1 9.92 -116.60 87.72
CA MET A 1 9.34 -115.27 87.48
C MET A 1 10.49 -114.26 87.50
N ASP A 2 10.26 -113.12 86.85
CA ASP A 2 11.15 -111.97 86.63
C ASP A 2 12.09 -112.11 85.42
N GLN A 3 11.54 -111.93 84.22
CA GLN A 3 11.31 -110.66 83.50
C GLN A 3 12.61 -110.08 82.92
N LEU A 4 12.85 -110.45 81.66
CA LEU A 4 13.67 -109.68 80.73
C LEU A 4 13.07 -108.27 80.61
N GLN A 5 13.82 -107.25 81.01
CA GLN A 5 13.55 -105.87 80.61
C GLN A 5 14.48 -105.46 79.45
N PRO A 6 13.96 -104.65 78.50
CA PRO A 6 14.56 -104.46 77.19
C PRO A 6 15.76 -103.52 77.25
N LEU A 7 16.70 -103.70 76.33
CA LEU A 7 17.76 -102.73 76.09
C LEU A 7 17.11 -101.39 75.66
N GLU A 8 17.06 -100.41 76.56
CA GLU A 8 17.04 -99.00 76.18
C GLU A 8 18.43 -98.63 75.66
N LEU A 9 18.78 -99.19 74.51
CA LEU A 9 19.89 -98.66 73.73
C LEU A 9 19.40 -97.36 73.09
N ASN A 10 20.16 -96.30 73.32
CA ASN A 10 20.57 -95.40 72.25
C ASN A 10 19.62 -94.25 71.83
N ASN A 11 18.82 -93.67 72.73
CA ASN A 11 18.07 -92.43 72.40
C ASN A 11 18.89 -91.15 72.63
N HIS A 12 19.61 -91.03 73.75
CA HIS A 12 20.33 -89.80 74.07
C HIS A 12 21.55 -89.52 73.15
N ALA A 13 22.21 -90.57 72.67
CA ALA A 13 23.29 -90.47 71.68
C ALA A 13 22.78 -90.17 70.27
N ALA A 14 21.57 -90.64 69.93
CA ALA A 14 20.91 -90.31 68.67
C ALA A 14 20.39 -88.87 68.66
N ASP A 15 19.77 -88.41 69.75
CA ASP A 15 19.26 -87.04 69.91
C ASP A 15 20.38 -85.98 69.84
N THR A 16 21.55 -86.29 70.42
CA THR A 16 22.73 -85.41 70.40
C THR A 16 23.41 -85.38 69.03
N LEU A 17 23.42 -86.50 68.30
CA LEU A 17 23.92 -86.56 66.93
C LEU A 17 22.99 -85.82 65.96
N GLU A 18 21.67 -85.95 66.12
CA GLU A 18 20.69 -85.25 65.30
C GLU A 18 20.74 -83.73 65.51
N ALA A 19 20.90 -83.27 66.76
CA ALA A 19 21.14 -81.86 67.07
C ALA A 19 22.44 -81.33 66.46
N PHE A 20 23.52 -82.12 66.49
CA PHE A 20 24.80 -81.76 65.87
C PHE A 20 24.69 -81.67 64.34
N ILE A 21 24.01 -82.62 63.70
CA ILE A 21 23.75 -82.60 62.25
C ILE A 21 22.90 -81.39 61.87
N GLY A 22 21.89 -81.04 62.68
CA GLY A 22 21.09 -79.83 62.50
C GLY A 22 21.94 -78.56 62.53
N GLN A 23 22.77 -78.42 63.57
CA GLN A 23 23.71 -77.28 63.70
C GLN A 23 24.73 -77.22 62.56
N PHE A 24 25.26 -78.36 62.12
CA PHE A 24 26.19 -78.42 60.99
C PHE A 24 25.51 -78.01 59.68
N ASN A 25 24.29 -78.50 59.41
CA ASN A 25 23.53 -78.13 58.22
C ASN A 25 23.17 -76.62 58.22
N ASP A 26 22.86 -76.04 59.37
CA ASP A 26 22.62 -74.60 59.47
C ASP A 26 23.91 -73.78 59.27
N MET A 27 25.05 -74.28 59.76
CA MET A 27 26.36 -73.69 59.48
C MET A 27 26.70 -73.72 57.99
N ILE A 28 26.37 -74.79 57.27
CA ILE A 28 26.55 -74.87 55.81
C ILE A 28 25.65 -73.85 55.10
N LYS A 29 24.37 -73.73 55.49
CA LYS A 29 23.47 -72.71 54.92
C LYS A 29 23.97 -71.29 55.16
N ASP A 30 24.49 -71.01 56.35
CA ASP A 30 25.07 -69.71 56.66
C ASP A 30 26.35 -69.46 55.84
N SER A 31 27.18 -70.48 55.64
CA SER A 31 28.35 -70.41 54.76
C SER A 31 27.96 -70.13 53.30
N ASP A 32 26.94 -70.79 52.77
CA ASP A 32 26.43 -70.56 51.41
C ASP A 32 25.89 -69.13 51.27
N ARG A 33 25.13 -68.64 52.25
CA ARG A 33 24.62 -67.27 52.27
C ARG A 33 25.74 -66.23 52.33
N MET A 34 26.81 -66.51 53.09
CA MET A 34 28.00 -65.67 53.11
C MET A 34 28.70 -65.67 51.75
N ALA A 35 28.82 -66.83 51.10
CA ALA A 35 29.40 -66.94 49.76
C ALA A 35 28.61 -66.14 48.71
N GLU A 36 27.27 -66.21 48.74
CA GLU A 36 26.40 -65.39 47.89
C GLU A 36 26.58 -63.89 48.14
N THR A 37 26.68 -63.50 49.42
CA THR A 37 26.90 -62.09 49.80
C THR A 37 28.26 -61.59 49.31
N ILE A 38 29.31 -62.41 49.42
CA ILE A 38 30.65 -62.10 48.91
C ILE A 38 30.61 -61.92 47.39
N ASN A 39 29.96 -62.83 46.67
CA ASN A 39 29.83 -62.73 45.21
C ASN A 39 29.09 -61.46 44.78
N HIS A 40 28.00 -61.10 45.47
CA HIS A 40 27.26 -59.86 45.20
C HIS A 40 28.08 -58.60 45.48
N LEU A 41 28.83 -58.58 46.59
CA LEU A 41 29.71 -57.46 46.91
C LEU A 41 30.86 -57.32 45.91
N ASN A 42 31.43 -58.44 45.44
CA ASN A 42 32.46 -58.44 44.41
C ASN A 42 31.93 -57.87 43.08
N ALA A 43 30.72 -58.26 42.66
CA ALA A 43 30.10 -57.70 41.45
C ALA A 43 29.89 -56.18 41.56
N LYS A 44 29.42 -55.69 42.71
CA LYS A 44 29.29 -54.24 42.96
C LYS A 44 30.63 -53.51 42.96
N LEU A 45 31.69 -54.15 43.45
CA LEU A 45 33.02 -53.58 43.46
C LEU A 45 33.56 -53.43 42.02
N GLU A 46 33.35 -54.43 41.17
CA GLU A 46 33.68 -54.35 39.74
C GLU A 46 32.93 -53.22 39.02
N ASP A 47 31.62 -53.10 39.24
CA ASP A 47 30.81 -52.01 38.69
C ASP A 47 31.34 -50.63 39.15
N TYR A 48 31.67 -50.51 40.43
CA TYR A 48 32.25 -49.28 40.97
C TYR A 48 33.57 -48.93 40.29
N HIS A 49 34.46 -49.91 40.09
CA HIS A 49 35.71 -49.70 39.37
C HIS A 49 35.48 -49.29 37.91
N HIS A 50 34.50 -49.89 37.23
CA HIS A 50 34.15 -49.51 35.86
C HIS A 50 33.67 -48.05 35.78
N HIS A 51 32.77 -47.65 36.68
CA HIS A 51 32.28 -46.28 36.76
C HIS A 51 33.39 -45.27 37.09
N LYS A 52 34.27 -45.62 38.03
CA LYS A 52 35.43 -44.80 38.39
C LYS A 52 36.35 -44.57 37.18
N ASN A 53 36.72 -45.62 36.47
CA ASN A 53 37.59 -45.51 35.29
C ASN A 53 36.94 -44.66 34.19
N ARG A 54 35.62 -44.78 33.99
CA ARG A 54 34.88 -43.95 33.03
C ARG A 54 34.85 -42.48 33.45
N ALA A 55 34.67 -42.19 34.74
CA ALA A 55 34.71 -40.82 35.27
C ALA A 55 36.10 -40.19 35.10
N GLU A 56 37.17 -40.93 35.34
CA GLU A 56 38.54 -40.50 35.06
C GLU A 56 38.77 -40.22 33.57
N GLY A 57 38.22 -41.08 32.70
CA GLY A 57 38.24 -40.86 31.25
C GLY A 57 37.56 -39.55 30.83
N TYR A 58 36.37 -39.25 31.38
CA TYR A 58 35.70 -37.98 31.13
C TYR A 58 36.44 -36.78 31.70
N ALA A 59 37.05 -36.90 32.88
CA ALA A 59 37.85 -35.82 33.46
C ALA A 59 39.02 -35.44 32.54
N ASN A 60 39.71 -36.42 31.97
CA ASN A 60 40.79 -36.16 31.01
C ASN A 60 40.28 -35.49 29.73
N GLN A 61 39.14 -35.93 29.19
CA GLN A 61 38.53 -35.30 28.01
C GLN A 61 38.13 -33.85 28.27
N ILE A 62 37.63 -33.53 29.47
CA ILE A 62 37.30 -32.15 29.85
C ILE A 62 38.56 -31.28 29.84
N VAL A 63 39.66 -31.76 30.40
CA VAL A 63 40.94 -31.03 30.40
C VAL A 63 41.43 -30.76 28.97
N ASP A 64 41.33 -31.75 28.07
CA ASP A 64 41.72 -31.58 26.67
C ASP A 64 40.84 -30.53 25.96
N MET A 65 39.52 -30.57 26.19
CA MET A 65 38.58 -29.59 25.62
C MET A 65 38.80 -28.18 26.19
N GLU A 66 39.08 -28.05 27.48
CA GLU A 66 39.38 -26.75 28.11
C GLU A 66 40.64 -26.13 27.50
N LYS A 67 41.65 -26.96 27.20
CA LYS A 67 42.85 -26.51 26.50
C LYS A 67 42.53 -26.05 25.07
N GLU A 68 41.77 -26.83 24.31
CA GLU A 68 41.37 -26.47 22.94
C GLU A 68 40.56 -25.16 22.91
N ILE A 69 39.65 -24.97 23.86
CA ILE A 69 38.90 -23.71 24.00
C ILE A 69 39.86 -22.53 24.27
N GLY A 70 40.88 -22.72 25.11
CA GLY A 70 41.89 -21.70 25.39
C GLY A 70 42.67 -21.31 24.13
N ASP A 71 43.17 -22.31 23.41
CA ASP A 71 43.93 -22.11 22.16
C ASP A 71 43.08 -21.37 21.11
N LEU A 72 41.81 -21.75 20.95
CA LEU A 72 40.87 -21.10 20.03
C LEU A 72 40.53 -19.66 20.45
N GLN A 73 40.46 -19.36 21.75
CA GLN A 73 40.21 -18.01 22.24
C GLN A 73 41.40 -17.08 21.95
N GLU A 74 42.62 -17.59 22.10
CA GLU A 74 43.85 -16.84 21.77
C GLU A 74 43.92 -16.54 20.27
N GLU A 75 43.69 -17.54 19.41
CA GLU A 75 43.67 -17.36 17.95
C GLU A 75 42.61 -16.33 17.52
N LEU A 76 41.43 -16.35 18.16
CA LEU A 76 40.34 -15.42 17.84
C LEU A 76 40.72 -13.96 18.18
N GLU A 77 41.42 -13.72 19.30
CA GLU A 77 41.90 -12.39 19.63
C GLU A 77 43.01 -11.90 18.70
N GLU A 78 43.93 -12.78 18.27
CA GLU A 78 44.92 -12.44 17.26
C GLU A 78 44.26 -12.03 15.93
N LEU A 79 43.29 -12.82 15.46
CA LEU A 79 42.55 -12.55 14.23
C LEU A 79 41.76 -11.23 14.30
N LYS A 80 41.15 -10.93 15.45
CA LYS A 80 40.50 -9.62 15.68
C LYS A 80 41.50 -8.47 15.55
N GLY A 81 42.69 -8.62 16.11
CA GLY A 81 43.77 -7.64 16.00
C GLY A 81 44.17 -7.39 14.54
N ILE A 82 44.37 -8.47 13.77
CA ILE A 82 44.68 -8.40 12.34
C ILE A 82 43.55 -7.68 11.58
N LEU A 83 42.30 -8.04 11.84
CA LEU A 83 41.15 -7.44 11.16
C LEU A 83 41.05 -5.93 11.42
N LEU A 84 41.24 -5.50 12.67
CA LEU A 84 41.23 -4.08 13.04
C LEU A 84 42.36 -3.30 12.35
N THR A 85 43.55 -3.89 12.23
CA THR A 85 44.65 -3.24 11.50
C THR A 85 44.38 -3.16 10.00
N ALA A 86 43.82 -4.22 9.41
CA ALA A 86 43.44 -4.23 8.00
C ALA A 86 42.37 -3.16 7.69
N GLU A 87 41.38 -2.98 8.56
CA GLU A 87 40.36 -1.94 8.43
C GLU A 87 40.98 -0.53 8.45
N LYS A 88 41.89 -0.26 9.41
CA LYS A 88 42.61 1.02 9.48
C LYS A 88 43.41 1.31 8.21
N VAL A 89 44.10 0.31 7.67
CA VAL A 89 44.87 0.43 6.42
C VAL A 89 43.95 0.69 5.23
N ALA A 90 42.81 0.00 5.14
CA ALA A 90 41.83 0.20 4.08
C ALA A 90 41.28 1.64 4.09
N HIS A 91 40.91 2.17 5.26
CA HIS A 91 40.46 3.55 5.39
C HIS A 91 41.54 4.57 4.99
N ALA A 92 42.79 4.35 5.41
CA ALA A 92 43.89 5.23 5.03
C ALA A 92 44.12 5.23 3.50
N LYS A 93 44.05 4.04 2.88
CA LYS A 93 44.16 3.88 1.42
C LYS A 93 43.06 4.62 0.68
N MET A 94 41.80 4.47 1.10
CA MET A 94 40.67 5.19 0.47
C MET A 94 40.83 6.71 0.54
N LYS A 95 41.33 7.22 1.67
CA LYS A 95 41.63 8.66 1.82
C LYS A 95 42.72 9.10 0.83
N LEU A 96 43.83 8.37 0.76
CA LEU A 96 44.93 8.66 -0.16
C LEU A 96 44.49 8.61 -1.64
N GLU A 97 43.65 7.65 -2.02
CA GLU A 97 43.10 7.58 -3.37
C GLU A 97 42.24 8.80 -3.71
N LYS A 98 41.40 9.25 -2.76
CA LYS A 98 40.59 10.46 -2.93
C LYS A 98 41.46 11.72 -3.09
N ASP A 99 42.49 11.86 -2.27
CA ASP A 99 43.41 13.00 -2.33
C ASP A 99 44.21 13.00 -3.65
N ASN A 100 44.67 11.83 -4.11
CA ASN A 100 45.34 11.68 -5.41
C ASN A 100 44.43 12.04 -6.59
N GLN A 101 43.15 11.66 -6.55
CA GLN A 101 42.20 12.05 -7.59
C GLN A 101 41.99 13.57 -7.63
N ALA A 102 41.92 14.22 -6.46
CA ALA A 102 41.80 15.67 -6.37
C ALA A 102 43.03 16.38 -6.95
N LEU A 103 44.23 15.95 -6.57
CA LEU A 103 45.49 16.49 -7.09
C LEU A 103 45.63 16.28 -8.61
N THR A 104 45.21 15.12 -9.12
CA THR A 104 45.24 14.84 -10.56
C THR A 104 44.36 15.82 -11.34
N ARG A 105 43.15 16.11 -10.85
CA ARG A 105 42.26 17.10 -11.47
C ARG A 105 42.84 18.50 -11.41
N GLU A 106 43.43 18.90 -10.29
CA GLU A 106 44.05 20.21 -10.15
C GLU A 106 45.24 20.39 -11.12
N LEU A 107 46.07 19.35 -11.24
CA LEU A 107 47.19 19.32 -12.17
C LEU A 107 46.73 19.40 -13.63
N GLU A 108 45.65 18.71 -14.00
CA GLU A 108 45.05 18.80 -15.32
C GLU A 108 44.50 20.21 -15.62
N MET A 109 43.79 20.81 -14.68
CA MET A 109 43.32 22.20 -14.79
C MET A 109 44.48 23.19 -14.95
N SER A 110 45.55 23.01 -14.17
CA SER A 110 46.75 23.85 -14.25
C SER A 110 47.45 23.73 -15.61
N ARG A 111 47.59 22.50 -16.13
CA ARG A 111 48.12 22.25 -17.48
C ARG A 111 47.29 22.91 -18.57
N ASN A 112 45.96 22.85 -18.46
CA ASN A 112 45.06 23.48 -19.41
C ASN A 112 45.18 25.02 -19.38
N ARG A 113 45.27 25.61 -18.19
CA ARG A 113 45.53 27.05 -18.04
C ARG A 113 46.88 27.46 -18.64
N ALA A 114 47.94 26.68 -18.40
CA ALA A 114 49.25 26.95 -18.98
C ALA A 114 49.24 26.91 -20.51
N LYS A 115 48.55 25.92 -21.12
CA LYS A 115 48.36 25.85 -22.57
C LYS A 115 47.61 27.05 -23.13
N GLU A 116 46.54 27.47 -22.45
CA GLU A 116 45.74 28.63 -22.87
C GLU A 116 46.55 29.93 -22.79
N LEU A 117 47.29 30.14 -21.71
CA LEU A 117 48.19 31.29 -21.57
C LEU A 117 49.29 31.29 -22.65
N GLN A 118 49.84 30.12 -22.98
CA GLN A 118 50.81 29.99 -24.07
C GLN A 118 50.19 30.34 -25.44
N ARG A 119 48.94 29.93 -25.68
CA ARG A 119 48.19 30.29 -26.88
C ARG A 119 47.99 31.79 -26.97
N GLN A 120 47.52 32.42 -25.90
CA GLN A 120 47.34 33.88 -25.82
C GLN A 120 48.65 34.63 -26.05
N LEU A 121 49.76 34.15 -25.47
CA LEU A 121 51.08 34.74 -25.69
C LEU A 121 51.51 34.68 -27.17
N ASN A 122 51.26 33.56 -27.84
CA ASN A 122 51.55 33.40 -29.27
C ASN A 122 50.63 34.26 -30.15
N GLU A 123 49.37 34.45 -29.77
CA GLU A 123 48.43 35.34 -30.47
C GLU A 123 48.87 36.80 -30.36
N VAL A 124 49.32 37.24 -29.18
CA VAL A 124 49.87 38.59 -28.97
C VAL A 124 51.17 38.80 -29.77
N LYS A 125 52.05 37.79 -29.83
CA LYS A 125 53.31 37.89 -30.59
C LYS A 125 53.12 37.81 -32.12
N GLY A 126 51.98 37.30 -32.60
CA GLY A 126 51.69 37.08 -34.02
C GLY A 126 50.69 38.06 -34.66
N GLY A 127 50.27 39.09 -33.92
CA GLY A 127 49.09 39.93 -34.22
C GLY A 127 49.19 40.84 -35.45
N ASP A 128 50.38 41.27 -35.86
CA ASP A 128 50.49 42.37 -36.85
C ASP A 128 50.87 41.88 -38.26
N ASN A 129 50.07 40.97 -38.83
CA ASN A 129 50.13 40.72 -40.28
C ASN A 129 48.86 41.26 -40.96
N PRO A 130 48.92 42.39 -41.68
CA PRO A 130 47.79 43.02 -42.37
C PRO A 130 46.98 42.07 -43.26
N LYS A 131 47.61 41.01 -43.78
CA LYS A 131 46.95 39.98 -44.58
C LYS A 131 45.96 39.14 -43.77
N LYS A 132 46.32 38.76 -42.53
CA LYS A 132 45.45 37.98 -41.63
C LYS A 132 44.26 38.80 -41.14
N LEU A 133 44.49 40.08 -40.83
CA LEU A 133 43.41 41.00 -40.42
C LEU A 133 42.38 41.20 -41.55
N ARG A 134 42.83 41.39 -42.80
CA ARG A 134 41.93 41.47 -43.96
C ARG A 134 41.10 40.20 -44.15
N GLU A 135 41.71 39.03 -43.97
CA GLU A 135 41.02 37.75 -44.10
C GLU A 135 40.03 37.47 -42.95
N GLN A 136 40.37 37.90 -41.73
CA GLN A 136 39.44 37.89 -40.58
C GLN A 136 38.26 38.83 -40.81
N ILE A 137 38.50 40.06 -41.27
CA ILE A 137 37.44 41.02 -41.60
C ILE A 137 36.51 40.46 -42.68
N LYS A 138 37.05 39.81 -43.71
CA LYS A 138 36.23 39.14 -44.75
C LYS A 138 35.35 38.04 -44.14
N ARG A 139 35.94 37.14 -43.34
CA ARG A 139 35.18 36.07 -42.64
C ARG A 139 34.10 36.61 -41.71
N LEU A 140 34.37 37.70 -41.00
CA LEU A 140 33.37 38.34 -40.14
C LEU A 140 32.23 38.97 -40.94
N LYS A 141 32.52 39.61 -42.07
CA LYS A 141 31.49 40.14 -42.98
C LYS A 141 30.62 39.02 -43.56
N ASP A 142 31.22 37.92 -43.99
CA ASP A 142 30.47 36.79 -44.54
C ASP A 142 29.57 36.13 -43.47
N LYS A 143 30.10 35.93 -42.25
CA LYS A 143 29.28 35.47 -41.10
C LYS A 143 28.18 36.47 -40.72
N GLY A 144 28.44 37.77 -40.84
CA GLY A 144 27.44 38.82 -40.61
C GLY A 144 26.27 38.68 -41.58
N LYS A 145 26.56 38.59 -42.89
CA LYS A 145 25.54 38.39 -43.93
C LYS A 145 24.71 37.13 -43.72
N GLU A 146 25.35 36.02 -43.32
CA GLU A 146 24.64 34.77 -43.04
C GLU A 146 23.71 34.90 -41.82
N LYS A 147 24.17 35.57 -40.76
CA LYS A 147 23.33 35.87 -39.59
C LYS A 147 22.15 36.78 -39.93
N ASP A 148 22.38 37.82 -40.73
CA ASP A 148 21.33 38.75 -41.15
C ASP A 148 20.27 38.03 -41.99
N ALA A 149 20.70 37.19 -42.94
CA ALA A 149 19.79 36.38 -43.74
C ALA A 149 18.96 35.41 -42.88
N LYS A 150 19.59 34.78 -41.87
CA LYS A 150 18.89 33.90 -40.91
C LYS A 150 17.89 34.69 -40.06
N ASN A 151 18.28 35.86 -39.56
CA ASN A 151 17.39 36.72 -38.76
C ASN A 151 16.19 37.18 -39.57
N SER A 152 16.38 37.66 -40.81
CA SER A 152 15.26 38.05 -41.68
C SER A 152 14.35 36.89 -42.07
N ARG A 153 14.84 35.64 -42.05
CA ARG A 153 13.99 34.45 -42.22
C ARG A 153 13.16 34.18 -40.96
N LEU A 154 13.82 34.15 -39.80
CA LEU A 154 13.16 33.92 -38.51
C LEU A 154 12.11 35.00 -38.18
N GLU A 155 12.36 36.26 -38.52
CA GLU A 155 11.38 37.34 -38.36
C GLU A 155 10.13 37.14 -39.21
N ARG A 156 10.30 36.65 -40.44
CA ARG A 156 9.18 36.32 -41.33
C ARG A 156 8.36 35.15 -40.79
N GLU A 157 9.02 34.07 -40.38
CA GLU A 157 8.38 32.91 -39.74
C GLU A 157 7.64 33.32 -38.45
N ALA A 158 8.25 34.12 -37.59
CA ALA A 158 7.63 34.62 -36.36
C ALA A 158 6.41 35.51 -36.64
N LYS A 159 6.39 36.26 -37.76
CA LYS A 159 5.20 37.01 -38.18
C LYS A 159 4.08 36.08 -38.65
N GLN A 160 4.42 35.02 -39.39
CA GLN A 160 3.44 34.02 -39.84
C GLN A 160 2.81 33.28 -38.65
N TYR A 161 3.62 32.77 -37.72
CA TYR A 161 3.10 32.08 -36.53
C TYR A 161 2.20 32.98 -35.67
N ARG A 162 2.52 34.27 -35.55
CA ARG A 162 1.64 35.21 -34.83
C ARG A 162 0.27 35.36 -35.49
N HIS A 163 0.23 35.40 -36.82
CA HIS A 163 -1.03 35.48 -37.55
C HIS A 163 -1.85 34.18 -37.40
N GLU A 164 -1.19 33.03 -37.52
CA GLU A 164 -1.83 31.72 -37.36
C GLU A 164 -2.42 31.52 -35.95
N ILE A 165 -1.68 31.91 -34.91
CA ILE A 165 -2.17 31.88 -33.53
C ILE A 165 -3.41 32.75 -33.36
N GLN A 166 -3.44 33.94 -33.96
CA GLN A 166 -4.58 34.84 -33.89
C GLN A 166 -5.81 34.22 -34.56
N ASP A 167 -5.66 33.64 -35.76
CA ASP A 167 -6.74 32.98 -36.48
C ASP A 167 -7.29 31.76 -35.73
N LEU A 168 -6.40 30.94 -35.15
CA LEU A 168 -6.78 29.79 -34.33
C LEU A 168 -7.56 30.21 -33.08
N LYS A 169 -7.18 31.31 -32.44
CA LYS A 169 -7.89 31.86 -31.28
C LYS A 169 -9.31 32.32 -31.64
N VAL A 170 -9.49 32.95 -32.80
CA VAL A 170 -10.82 33.33 -33.32
C VAL A 170 -11.68 32.09 -33.54
N LYS A 171 -11.14 31.07 -34.22
CA LYS A 171 -11.85 29.80 -34.47
C LYS A 171 -12.23 29.09 -33.17
N GLN A 172 -11.34 29.09 -32.18
CA GLN A 172 -11.61 28.50 -30.86
C GLN A 172 -12.78 29.19 -30.16
N ASN A 173 -12.81 30.51 -30.14
CA ASN A 173 -13.90 31.26 -29.53
C ASN A 173 -15.24 30.99 -30.23
N GLN A 174 -15.25 30.92 -31.56
CA GLN A 174 -16.46 30.57 -32.33
C GLN A 174 -16.96 29.15 -31.98
N ALA A 175 -16.06 28.20 -31.80
CA ALA A 175 -16.43 26.83 -31.39
C ALA A 175 -17.02 26.79 -29.97
N ILE A 176 -16.45 27.54 -29.04
CA ILE A 176 -16.95 27.63 -27.65
C ILE A 176 -18.38 28.19 -27.61
N GLU A 177 -18.64 29.28 -28.34
CA GLU A 177 -20.00 29.87 -28.41
C GLU A 177 -21.01 28.89 -29.02
N LYS A 178 -20.61 28.15 -30.07
CA LYS A 178 -21.48 27.13 -30.66
C LYS A 178 -21.82 26.00 -29.68
N ILE A 179 -20.86 25.54 -28.87
CA ILE A 179 -21.10 24.52 -27.84
C ILE A 179 -22.10 25.03 -26.80
N LYS A 180 -21.96 26.30 -26.38
CA LYS A 180 -22.86 26.92 -25.40
C LYS A 180 -24.30 26.97 -25.93
N HIS A 181 -24.48 27.36 -27.20
CA HIS A 181 -25.79 27.38 -27.85
C HIS A 181 -26.44 25.99 -27.87
N LEU A 182 -25.70 24.98 -28.35
CA LEU A 182 -26.20 23.60 -28.45
C LEU A 182 -26.58 23.00 -27.09
N LYS A 183 -25.85 23.37 -26.01
CA LYS A 183 -26.20 22.95 -24.64
C LYS A 183 -27.52 23.56 -24.16
N LEU A 184 -27.76 24.84 -24.44
CA LEU A 184 -29.00 25.52 -24.10
C LEU A 184 -30.20 24.93 -24.86
N GLU A 185 -30.03 24.63 -26.16
CA GLU A 185 -31.06 23.97 -26.96
C GLU A 185 -31.43 22.60 -26.39
N LYS A 186 -30.43 21.77 -26.03
CA LYS A 186 -30.68 20.45 -25.45
C LYS A 186 -31.44 20.50 -24.12
N GLN A 187 -31.21 21.53 -23.30
CA GLN A 187 -31.91 21.67 -22.02
C GLN A 187 -33.38 22.05 -22.17
N ASN A 188 -33.79 22.60 -23.32
CA ASN A 188 -35.10 23.22 -23.51
C ASN A 188 -36.11 22.35 -24.29
N MET A 189 -35.80 21.11 -24.67
CA MET A 189 -36.57 20.42 -25.73
C MET A 189 -37.53 19.28 -25.36
N ASP A 190 -37.58 18.72 -24.15
CA ASP A 190 -38.44 17.53 -23.92
C ASP A 190 -39.56 17.74 -22.90
N PHE A 191 -40.77 18.07 -23.37
CA PHE A 191 -42.01 17.90 -22.61
C PHE A 191 -42.29 16.40 -22.48
N THR A 192 -41.91 15.80 -21.36
CA THR A 192 -42.17 14.38 -21.10
C THR A 192 -43.46 14.24 -20.30
N GLY A 193 -44.45 13.54 -20.85
CA GLY A 193 -45.66 13.13 -20.14
C GLY A 193 -45.32 12.03 -19.13
N LEU A 194 -45.65 12.25 -17.85
CA LEU A 194 -45.25 11.37 -16.76
C LEU A 194 -46.38 10.48 -16.26
N PHE A 195 -47.60 11.00 -16.26
CA PHE A 195 -48.76 10.30 -15.72
C PHE A 195 -50.02 10.58 -16.52
N HIS A 196 -50.81 9.55 -16.75
CA HIS A 196 -52.14 9.63 -17.33
C HIS A 196 -53.13 8.73 -16.57
N LYS A 197 -54.27 9.31 -16.19
CA LYS A 197 -55.42 8.57 -15.68
C LYS A 197 -56.71 9.33 -15.98
N ASP A 198 -57.70 8.61 -16.51
CA ASP A 198 -58.96 9.15 -17.01
C ASP A 198 -58.69 10.41 -17.86
N ASP A 199 -59.20 11.56 -17.42
CA ASP A 199 -59.09 12.83 -18.11
C ASP A 199 -57.93 13.72 -17.62
N HIS A 200 -57.06 13.18 -16.76
CA HIS A 200 -56.00 13.92 -16.09
C HIS A 200 -54.62 13.48 -16.58
N HIS A 201 -53.76 14.49 -16.79
CA HIS A 201 -52.39 14.31 -17.25
C HIS A 201 -51.43 15.09 -16.34
N LEU A 202 -50.26 14.52 -16.05
CA LEU A 202 -49.13 15.23 -15.47
C LEU A 202 -47.97 15.21 -16.45
N ILE A 203 -47.42 16.40 -16.72
CA ILE A 203 -46.32 16.62 -17.64
C ILE A 203 -45.19 17.31 -16.88
N LEU A 204 -43.95 16.92 -17.14
CA LEU A 204 -42.80 17.61 -16.58
C LEU A 204 -42.76 19.07 -17.07
N TRP A 205 -42.70 20.03 -16.15
CA TRP A 205 -42.46 21.42 -16.52
C TRP A 205 -40.99 21.58 -16.95
N PRO A 206 -40.71 22.14 -18.15
CA PRO A 206 -39.37 22.14 -18.72
C PRO A 206 -38.38 23.00 -17.92
N GLN A 207 -38.88 24.03 -17.24
CA GLN A 207 -38.07 24.96 -16.47
C GLN A 207 -38.08 24.60 -14.98
N VAL A 208 -36.96 24.83 -14.33
CA VAL A 208 -36.89 24.83 -12.87
C VAL A 208 -37.59 26.08 -12.38
N ILE A 209 -38.47 25.94 -11.40
CA ILE A 209 -39.11 27.09 -10.74
C ILE A 209 -38.27 27.53 -9.55
N THR A 210 -38.25 28.82 -9.31
CA THR A 210 -37.53 29.41 -8.19
C THR A 210 -38.54 29.91 -7.17
N SER A 211 -38.52 29.33 -5.97
CA SER A 211 -39.30 29.81 -4.83
C SER A 211 -38.38 30.44 -3.79
N GLN A 212 -38.81 31.53 -3.18
CA GLN A 212 -38.10 32.16 -2.08
C GLN A 212 -38.86 31.87 -0.78
N ASN A 213 -38.17 31.33 0.21
CA ASN A 213 -38.75 31.15 1.54
C ASN A 213 -38.96 32.54 2.16
N ALA A 214 -40.20 32.82 2.58
CA ALA A 214 -40.61 34.14 3.08
C ALA A 214 -40.02 34.48 4.44
N ASP A 215 -39.62 33.47 5.23
CA ASP A 215 -39.10 33.61 6.59
C ASP A 215 -37.56 33.63 6.64
N THR A 216 -36.88 32.86 5.77
CA THR A 216 -35.40 32.77 5.74
C THR A 216 -34.76 33.58 4.61
N GLY A 217 -35.51 33.94 3.56
CA GLY A 217 -35.02 34.61 2.37
C GLY A 217 -34.22 33.71 1.41
N GLU A 218 -34.03 32.42 1.74
CA GLU A 218 -33.32 31.46 0.91
C GLU A 218 -34.08 31.17 -0.39
N THR A 219 -33.32 31.00 -1.46
CA THR A 219 -33.84 30.76 -2.80
C THR A 219 -33.67 29.29 -3.14
N HIS A 220 -34.79 28.61 -3.33
CA HIS A 220 -34.80 27.20 -3.69
C HIS A 220 -35.24 27.02 -5.14
N GLN A 221 -34.51 26.15 -5.83
CA GLN A 221 -34.79 25.75 -7.20
C GLN A 221 -35.46 24.38 -7.17
N SER A 222 -36.69 24.27 -7.64
CA SER A 222 -37.45 23.02 -7.65
C SER A 222 -38.02 22.69 -9.03
N ARG A 223 -38.14 21.40 -9.31
CA ARG A 223 -38.90 20.89 -10.46
C ARG A 223 -40.38 20.96 -10.14
N ALA A 224 -41.17 21.21 -11.18
CA ALA A 224 -42.62 21.31 -11.08
C ALA A 224 -43.28 20.41 -12.14
N LEU A 225 -44.53 20.04 -11.85
CA LEU A 225 -45.38 19.29 -12.76
C LEU A 225 -46.49 20.19 -13.27
N LEU A 226 -46.78 20.11 -14.56
CA LEU A 226 -47.96 20.68 -15.16
C LEU A 226 -49.08 19.64 -15.13
N HIS A 227 -50.12 19.91 -14.32
CA HIS A 227 -51.37 19.19 -14.40
C HIS A 227 -52.22 19.75 -15.53
N MET A 228 -52.74 18.87 -16.37
CA MET A 228 -53.70 19.21 -17.44
C MET A 228 -54.90 18.28 -17.37
N HIS A 229 -56.08 18.84 -17.59
CA HIS A 229 -57.33 18.09 -17.71
C HIS A 229 -57.89 18.23 -19.14
N GLN A 230 -58.60 17.22 -19.64
CA GLN A 230 -59.17 17.22 -21.01
C GLN A 230 -60.07 18.42 -21.31
N SER A 231 -60.70 19.00 -20.29
CA SER A 231 -61.51 20.22 -20.41
C SER A 231 -60.70 21.49 -20.73
N GLY A 232 -59.38 21.39 -20.89
CA GLY A 232 -58.47 22.51 -21.14
C GLY A 232 -58.02 23.26 -19.88
N THR A 233 -58.40 22.79 -18.68
CA THR A 233 -57.90 23.37 -17.43
C THR A 233 -56.50 22.86 -17.13
N ALA A 234 -55.56 23.76 -16.82
CA ALA A 234 -54.21 23.40 -16.41
C ALA A 234 -53.79 24.11 -15.12
N ARG A 235 -52.92 23.48 -14.34
CA ARG A 235 -52.38 24.00 -13.09
C ARG A 235 -50.93 23.56 -12.92
N LEU A 236 -50.10 24.42 -12.36
CA LEU A 236 -48.78 24.02 -11.93
C LEU A 236 -48.87 23.40 -10.53
N ILE A 237 -48.16 22.30 -10.32
CA ILE A 237 -47.95 21.65 -9.03
C ILE A 237 -46.46 21.73 -8.73
N SER A 238 -46.12 22.37 -7.61
CA SER A 238 -44.76 22.47 -7.11
C SER A 238 -44.62 21.73 -5.79
N TYR A 239 -43.38 21.57 -5.33
CA TYR A 239 -43.07 21.00 -4.02
C TYR A 239 -42.59 22.10 -3.10
N ASP A 240 -43.24 22.23 -1.95
CA ASP A 240 -42.79 23.08 -0.86
C ASP A 240 -41.91 22.25 0.08
N MET A 241 -40.62 22.56 0.08
CA MET A 241 -39.63 21.85 0.89
C MET A 241 -39.75 22.15 2.39
N ASP A 242 -40.30 23.31 2.76
CA ASP A 242 -40.42 23.73 4.15
C ASP A 242 -41.57 22.98 4.84
N ASN A 243 -42.68 22.83 4.12
CA ASN A 243 -43.87 22.11 4.61
C ASN A 243 -43.92 20.64 4.19
N ASN A 244 -42.91 20.17 3.43
CA ASN A 244 -42.79 18.83 2.87
C ASN A 244 -44.10 18.34 2.22
N ALA A 245 -44.72 19.21 1.40
CA ALA A 245 -46.02 18.99 0.80
C ALA A 245 -46.09 19.61 -0.60
N ILE A 246 -47.00 19.10 -1.45
CA ILE A 246 -47.25 19.71 -2.75
C ILE A 246 -48.07 21.00 -2.64
N VAL A 247 -47.69 21.99 -3.44
CA VAL A 247 -48.45 23.24 -3.60
C VAL A 247 -49.06 23.28 -4.98
N THR A 248 -50.39 23.28 -5.03
CA THR A 248 -51.13 23.47 -6.29
C THR A 248 -51.37 24.96 -6.50
N HIS A 249 -50.78 25.53 -7.55
CA HIS A 249 -50.95 26.93 -7.89
C HIS A 249 -52.40 27.21 -8.38
N LYS A 250 -52.89 28.42 -8.09
CA LYS A 250 -54.30 28.79 -8.34
C LYS A 250 -54.69 28.61 -9.81
N ALA A 251 -55.86 28.01 -10.03
CA ALA A 251 -56.48 27.88 -11.34
C ALA A 251 -57.49 29.01 -11.60
N PRO A 252 -57.88 29.24 -12.87
CA PRO A 252 -59.03 30.07 -13.20
C PRO A 252 -60.31 29.61 -12.50
N ALA A 253 -61.24 30.54 -12.25
CA ALA A 253 -62.54 30.24 -11.64
C ALA A 253 -63.29 29.18 -12.47
N GLY A 254 -63.76 28.11 -11.82
CA GLY A 254 -64.43 26.97 -12.48
C GLY A 254 -63.52 25.79 -12.83
N GLY A 255 -62.24 25.81 -12.45
CA GLY A 255 -61.30 24.73 -12.77
C GLY A 255 -61.64 23.38 -12.12
N VAL A 256 -61.37 22.30 -12.86
CA VAL A 256 -61.58 20.91 -12.41
C VAL A 256 -60.69 20.59 -11.21
N ARG A 257 -61.26 19.87 -10.23
CA ARG A 257 -60.54 19.42 -9.03
C ARG A 257 -59.60 18.26 -9.39
N ILE A 258 -58.36 18.31 -8.91
CA ILE A 258 -57.40 17.23 -9.09
C ILE A 258 -57.82 16.04 -8.21
N PRO A 259 -58.00 14.82 -8.77
CA PRO A 259 -58.28 13.62 -7.99
C PRO A 259 -57.12 13.24 -7.05
N LYS A 260 -57.43 12.52 -5.97
CA LYS A 260 -56.47 12.23 -4.89
C LYS A 260 -55.30 11.36 -5.33
N ASP A 261 -55.52 10.43 -6.24
CA ASP A 261 -54.51 9.55 -6.82
C ASP A 261 -53.53 10.30 -7.74
N VAL A 262 -54.03 11.25 -8.54
CA VAL A 262 -53.18 12.15 -9.33
C VAL A 262 -52.35 13.04 -8.42
N GLN A 263 -52.94 13.53 -7.32
CA GLN A 263 -52.20 14.29 -6.30
C GLN A 263 -51.13 13.44 -5.63
N GLN A 264 -51.44 12.20 -5.25
CA GLN A 264 -50.48 11.29 -4.62
C GLN A 264 -49.30 10.99 -5.54
N PHE A 265 -49.55 10.68 -6.82
CA PHE A 265 -48.47 10.47 -7.77
C PHE A 265 -47.59 11.71 -7.93
N ALA A 266 -48.20 12.89 -8.04
CA ALA A 266 -47.46 14.15 -8.14
C ALA A 266 -46.60 14.39 -6.89
N GLU A 267 -47.12 14.11 -5.70
CA GLU A 267 -46.40 14.23 -4.42
C GLU A 267 -45.22 13.28 -4.33
N ASP A 268 -45.42 11.99 -4.61
CA ASP A 268 -44.36 10.98 -4.55
C ASP A 268 -43.24 11.28 -5.57
N TRP A 269 -43.62 11.66 -6.79
CA TRP A 269 -42.67 11.99 -7.85
C TRP A 269 -41.87 13.26 -7.51
N LEU A 270 -42.55 14.33 -7.09
CA LEU A 270 -41.91 15.59 -6.73
C LEU A 270 -41.03 15.46 -5.50
N PHE A 271 -41.42 14.65 -4.51
CA PHE A 271 -40.58 14.33 -3.36
C PHE A 271 -39.31 13.59 -3.79
N ASN A 272 -39.44 12.53 -4.60
CA ASN A 272 -38.29 11.78 -5.07
C ASN A 272 -37.30 12.68 -5.85
N VAL A 273 -37.80 13.47 -6.79
CA VAL A 273 -36.95 14.32 -7.64
C VAL A 273 -36.34 15.49 -6.88
N ASN A 274 -37.13 16.23 -6.10
CA ASN A 274 -36.64 17.45 -5.45
C ASN A 274 -35.90 17.16 -4.14
N VAL A 275 -36.35 16.18 -3.34
CA VAL A 275 -35.77 15.91 -2.02
C VAL A 275 -34.70 14.81 -2.10
N THR A 276 -34.96 13.72 -2.84
CA THR A 276 -34.02 12.59 -2.89
C THR A 276 -32.93 12.75 -3.96
N GLN A 277 -33.25 13.42 -5.08
CA GLN A 277 -32.35 13.55 -6.24
C GLN A 277 -31.83 14.98 -6.48
N ASP A 278 -32.11 15.92 -5.57
CA ASP A 278 -31.64 17.31 -5.63
C ASP A 278 -31.99 18.00 -6.98
N GLY A 279 -33.20 17.77 -7.48
CA GLY A 279 -33.73 18.36 -8.72
C GLY A 279 -33.24 17.71 -10.02
N ASN A 280 -32.44 16.63 -9.94
CA ASN A 280 -31.93 15.89 -11.10
C ASN A 280 -32.88 14.77 -11.53
N VAL A 281 -33.59 14.98 -12.64
CA VAL A 281 -34.51 13.98 -13.22
C VAL A 281 -33.71 12.86 -13.91
N THR A 282 -33.92 11.61 -13.50
CA THR A 282 -33.28 10.45 -14.13
C THR A 282 -34.18 9.80 -15.19
N PRO A 283 -33.64 8.95 -16.09
CA PRO A 283 -34.46 8.23 -17.07
C PRO A 283 -35.57 7.37 -16.46
N ARG A 284 -35.40 6.90 -15.21
CA ARG A 284 -36.43 6.13 -14.49
C ARG A 284 -37.63 7.01 -14.11
N ASP A 285 -37.38 8.27 -13.77
CA ASP A 285 -38.42 9.23 -13.37
C ASP A 285 -39.25 9.70 -14.57
N LEU A 286 -38.73 9.52 -15.79
CA LEU A 286 -39.40 9.82 -17.07
C LEU A 286 -40.25 8.66 -17.59
N ALA A 287 -40.29 7.52 -16.89
CA ALA A 287 -41.11 6.38 -17.30
C ALA A 287 -42.60 6.73 -17.18
N GLN A 288 -43.28 6.82 -18.32
CA GLN A 288 -44.69 7.17 -18.37
C GLN A 288 -45.54 6.10 -17.66
N THR A 289 -46.40 6.55 -16.74
CA THR A 289 -47.37 5.70 -16.05
C THR A 289 -48.77 5.96 -16.59
N ASP A 290 -49.38 4.96 -17.24
CA ASP A 290 -50.76 5.00 -17.71
C ASP A 290 -51.61 3.98 -16.95
N LEU A 291 -52.55 4.47 -16.13
CA LEU A 291 -53.39 3.62 -15.30
C LEU A 291 -54.72 3.23 -15.97
N ASN A 292 -55.02 3.77 -17.16
CA ASN A 292 -56.24 3.42 -17.91
C ASN A 292 -56.12 2.05 -18.59
N SER A 293 -54.89 1.56 -18.77
CA SER A 293 -54.57 0.28 -19.42
C SER A 293 -54.72 -0.96 -18.52
N LYS A 294 -54.97 -0.79 -17.21
CA LYS A 294 -55.08 -1.89 -16.22
C LYS A 294 -56.51 -2.29 -15.84
N ALA A 295 -57.52 -1.77 -16.53
CA ALA A 295 -58.94 -2.08 -16.30
C ALA A 295 -59.63 -2.69 -17.54
N ALA A 296 -58.93 -3.59 -18.25
CA ALA A 296 -59.48 -4.44 -19.30
C ALA A 296 -59.22 -5.92 -18.97
#